data_AF-A0A1Z9T9U7-F1
#
_entry.id   AF-A0A1Z9T9U7-F1
#
_cell.length_a   1.000
_cell.length_b   1.000
_cell.length_c   1.000
_cell.angle_alpha   90.00
_cell.angle_beta   90.00
_cell.angle_gamma   90.00
#
_symmetry.space_group_name_H-M   'P 1'
#
loop_
_entity.id
_entity.type
_entity.pdbx_description
1 polymer ?
#
loop_
_entity_poly.entity_id
_entity_poly.type
_entity_poly.pdbx_seq_one_letter_code
_entity_poly.pdbx_strand_id
1 'polypeptide(L)'
;MNKPRNRQGNKDFTKQWNNKRRDDKPKKEGHYLDKFKAAVEVRNGDVGKALRILKRKLEKSDFQKELAKQQYYEKPSAKRNRKKQQAVKRWNKYVRDAEARGEMKQYLPTGQKWMKSKRKTRRVREYNERVAKMQRSRGF
;
A
#
# COMPACT_ATOMS: atom_id res chain seq x y z
N MET A 1 11.41 -10.97 -49.02
CA MET A 1 12.63 -10.94 -48.19
C MET A 1 12.25 -10.91 -46.71
N ASN A 2 12.51 -11.97 -45.95
CA ASN A 2 12.27 -12.03 -44.50
C ASN A 2 13.56 -11.64 -43.75
N LYS A 3 13.52 -10.58 -42.93
CA LYS A 3 14.65 -10.18 -42.08
C LYS A 3 14.89 -11.26 -41.00
N PRO A 4 16.14 -11.68 -40.74
CA PRO A 4 16.43 -12.67 -39.69
C PRO A 4 16.08 -12.10 -38.31
N ARG A 5 15.38 -12.90 -37.50
CA ARG A 5 14.98 -12.53 -36.13
C ARG A 5 16.22 -12.49 -35.22
N ASN A 6 16.62 -11.29 -34.84
CA ASN A 6 17.74 -10.98 -33.94
C ASN A 6 17.53 -11.60 -32.54
N ARG A 7 18.15 -12.76 -32.26
CA ARG A 7 18.12 -13.46 -30.95
C ARG A 7 19.14 -12.90 -29.93
N GLN A 8 19.38 -11.60 -29.94
CA GLN A 8 20.48 -10.98 -29.17
C GLN A 8 20.07 -10.66 -27.72
N GLY A 9 18.77 -10.49 -27.44
CA GLY A 9 18.28 -10.07 -26.12
C GLY A 9 18.51 -11.08 -24.96
N ASN A 10 18.78 -12.35 -25.24
CA ASN A 10 19.00 -13.37 -24.19
C ASN A 10 20.50 -13.57 -23.84
N LYS A 11 21.41 -13.02 -24.66
CA LYS A 11 22.86 -13.13 -24.42
C LYS A 11 23.32 -12.24 -23.26
N ASP A 12 22.68 -11.10 -23.07
CA ASP A 12 23.04 -10.15 -22.01
C ASP A 12 22.47 -10.58 -20.64
N PHE A 13 21.28 -11.17 -20.62
CA PHE A 13 20.65 -11.70 -19.40
C PHE A 13 21.46 -12.87 -18.79
N THR A 14 21.88 -13.81 -19.64
CA THR A 14 22.72 -14.96 -19.22
C THR A 14 24.14 -14.53 -18.84
N LYS A 15 24.72 -13.53 -19.52
CA LYS A 15 26.00 -12.92 -19.13
C LYS A 15 25.92 -12.21 -17.78
N GLN A 16 24.87 -11.43 -17.51
CA GLN A 16 24.70 -10.76 -16.20
C GLN A 16 24.49 -11.74 -15.06
N TRP A 17 23.78 -12.85 -15.29
CA TRP A 17 23.56 -13.88 -14.27
C TRP A 17 24.86 -14.64 -13.93
N ASN A 18 25.68 -14.95 -14.94
CA ASN A 18 26.95 -15.67 -14.73
C ASN A 18 28.11 -14.77 -14.25
N ASN A 19 28.11 -13.47 -14.58
CA ASN A 19 29.15 -12.52 -14.16
C ASN A 19 28.82 -11.74 -12.89
N LYS A 20 27.69 -12.02 -12.22
CA LYS A 20 27.42 -11.40 -10.93
C LYS A 20 28.40 -11.96 -9.91
N ARG A 21 29.47 -11.21 -9.62
CA ARG A 21 30.40 -11.51 -8.52
C ARG A 21 29.55 -11.86 -7.30
N ARG A 22 29.81 -13.02 -6.68
CA ARG A 22 29.17 -13.35 -5.41
C ARG A 22 29.48 -12.19 -4.47
N ASP A 23 28.46 -11.65 -3.83
CA ASP A 23 28.65 -10.67 -2.77
C ASP A 23 29.29 -11.41 -1.58
N ASP A 24 30.60 -11.66 -1.64
CA ASP A 24 31.41 -12.32 -0.60
C ASP A 24 31.69 -11.38 0.59
N LYS A 25 30.93 -10.28 0.68
CA LYS A 25 31.06 -9.31 1.75
C LYS A 25 30.64 -9.99 3.06
N PRO A 26 31.45 -9.90 4.13
CA PRO A 26 31.08 -10.47 5.41
C PRO A 26 29.74 -9.89 5.85
N LYS A 27 28.83 -10.76 6.32
CA LYS A 27 27.54 -10.33 6.87
C LYS A 27 27.85 -9.37 8.02
N LYS A 28 27.42 -8.10 7.90
CA LYS A 28 27.47 -7.18 9.04
C LYS A 28 26.63 -7.81 10.16
N GLU A 29 27.23 -7.97 11.34
CA GLU A 29 26.48 -8.43 12.50
C GLU A 29 25.34 -7.46 12.76
N GLY A 30 24.12 -7.99 12.89
CA GLY A 30 22.94 -7.18 13.15
C GLY A 30 23.10 -6.45 14.47
N HIS A 31 22.54 -5.24 14.58
CA HIS A 31 22.54 -4.56 15.85
C HIS A 31 21.73 -5.38 16.86
N TYR A 32 22.15 -5.49 18.12
CA TYR A 32 21.46 -6.32 19.12
C TYR A 32 19.97 -5.95 19.28
N LEU A 33 19.62 -4.68 19.02
CA LEU A 33 18.24 -4.21 19.02
C LEU A 33 17.41 -4.68 17.81
N ASP A 34 18.03 -5.14 16.72
CA ASP A 34 17.31 -5.63 15.53
C ASP A 34 16.50 -6.89 15.82
N LYS A 35 16.88 -7.64 16.87
CA LYS A 35 16.09 -8.75 17.41
C LYS A 35 14.69 -8.30 17.82
N PHE A 36 14.56 -7.06 18.31
CA PHE A 36 13.31 -6.45 18.70
C PHE A 36 12.91 -5.41 17.65
N LYS A 37 11.99 -5.76 16.74
CA LYS A 37 11.56 -4.90 15.61
C LYS A 37 11.23 -3.44 15.97
N ALA A 38 10.79 -3.18 17.21
CA ALA A 38 10.41 -1.84 17.68
C ALA A 38 11.42 -1.19 18.64
N ALA A 39 12.61 -1.74 18.87
CA ALA A 39 13.54 -1.20 19.84
C ALA A 39 14.11 0.18 19.46
N VAL A 40 14.47 0.96 20.49
CA VAL A 40 15.03 2.30 20.39
C VAL A 40 16.19 2.42 21.37
N GLU A 41 17.34 2.84 20.86
CA GLU A 41 18.49 3.21 21.67
C GLU A 41 18.28 4.62 22.24
N VAL A 42 18.55 4.81 23.53
CA VAL A 42 18.59 6.14 24.14
C VAL A 42 19.95 6.75 23.85
N ARG A 43 19.97 7.91 23.19
CA ARG A 43 21.20 8.64 22.88
C ARG A 43 21.25 9.92 23.70
N ASN A 44 22.43 10.26 24.20
CA ASN A 44 22.69 11.51 24.93
C ASN A 44 21.76 11.71 26.16
N GLY A 45 21.31 10.62 26.78
CA GLY A 45 20.39 10.67 27.93
C GLY A 45 18.96 11.15 27.62
N ASP A 46 18.59 11.40 26.36
CA ASP A 46 17.27 11.90 25.99
C ASP A 46 16.23 10.77 25.93
N VAL A 47 15.70 10.43 27.10
CA VAL A 47 14.67 9.40 27.28
C VAL A 47 13.34 9.82 26.65
N GLY A 48 12.99 11.11 26.73
CA GLY A 48 11.71 11.62 26.21
C GLY A 48 11.58 11.44 24.69
N LYS A 49 12.65 11.74 23.95
CA LYS A 49 12.69 11.51 22.51
C LYS A 49 12.67 10.02 22.18
N ALA A 50 13.39 9.20 22.94
CA ALA A 50 13.40 7.75 22.74
C ALA A 50 11.98 7.15 22.87
N LEU A 51 11.22 7.56 23.90
CA LEU A 51 9.83 7.14 24.09
C LEU A 51 8.91 7.58 22.94
N ARG A 52 9.07 8.81 22.44
CA ARG A 52 8.28 9.29 21.28
C ARG A 52 8.58 8.50 20.00
N ILE A 53 9.85 8.18 19.76
CA ILE A 53 10.26 7.35 18.61
C ILE A 53 9.70 5.95 18.76
N LEU A 54 9.79 5.35 19.95
CA LEU A 54 9.26 4.02 20.25
C LEU A 54 7.76 3.95 19.97
N LYS A 55 7.00 4.91 20.49
CA LYS A 55 5.55 5.04 20.24
C LYS A 55 5.24 5.05 18.74
N ARG A 56 5.91 5.92 17.98
CA ARG A 56 5.71 6.03 16.52
C ARG A 56 6.10 4.74 15.79
N LYS A 57 7.14 4.04 16.21
CA LYS A 57 7.52 2.72 15.65
C LYS A 57 6.42 1.68 15.91
N LEU A 58 5.89 1.61 17.14
CA LEU A 58 4.81 0.68 17.51
C LEU A 58 3.50 0.96 16.78
N GLU A 59 3.15 2.24 16.61
CA GLU A 59 1.99 2.67 15.81
C GLU A 59 2.16 2.28 14.33
N LYS A 60 3.36 2.49 13.76
CA LYS A 60 3.66 2.14 12.37
C LYS A 60 3.64 0.63 12.12
N SER A 61 4.02 -0.18 13.11
CA SER A 61 3.95 -1.64 13.02
C SER A 61 2.58 -2.21 13.35
N ASP A 62 1.56 -1.37 13.63
CA ASP A 62 0.22 -1.80 14.04
C ASP A 62 0.23 -2.79 15.23
N PHE A 63 1.25 -2.73 16.09
CA PHE A 63 1.56 -3.75 17.12
C PHE A 63 0.35 -4.05 18.03
N GLN A 64 -0.32 -3.01 18.52
CA GLN A 64 -1.47 -3.16 19.40
C GLN A 64 -2.67 -3.81 18.71
N LYS A 65 -2.86 -3.58 17.40
CA LYS A 65 -3.91 -4.23 16.61
C LYS A 65 -3.61 -5.71 16.39
N GLU A 66 -2.33 -6.06 16.24
CA GLU A 66 -1.92 -7.45 16.14
C GLU A 66 -2.11 -8.20 17.46
N LEU A 67 -1.73 -7.58 18.59
CA LEU A 67 -1.99 -8.12 19.92
C LEU A 67 -3.48 -8.37 20.14
N ALA A 68 -4.34 -7.36 19.93
CA ALA A 68 -5.78 -7.49 20.08
C ALA A 68 -6.37 -8.61 19.20
N LYS A 69 -5.81 -8.81 18.01
CA LYS A 69 -6.23 -9.90 17.12
C LYS A 69 -5.77 -11.29 17.60
N GLN A 70 -4.62 -11.38 18.26
CA GLN A 70 -4.07 -12.64 18.75
C GLN A 70 -4.70 -13.10 20.07
N GLN A 71 -5.40 -12.21 20.79
CA GLN A 71 -6.08 -12.55 22.06
C GLN A 71 -7.08 -13.71 21.93
N TYR A 72 -7.69 -13.90 20.76
CA TYR A 72 -8.69 -14.93 20.53
C TYR A 72 -8.44 -15.68 19.22
N TYR A 73 -8.86 -16.94 19.15
CA TYR A 73 -8.78 -17.72 17.93
C TYR A 73 -9.72 -17.16 16.84
N GLU A 74 -9.16 -16.82 15.67
CA GLU A 74 -9.90 -16.39 14.49
C GLU A 74 -10.00 -17.55 13.49
N LYS A 75 -11.22 -18.07 13.26
CA LYS A 75 -11.48 -19.10 12.23
C LYS A 75 -10.90 -18.67 10.87
N PRO A 76 -10.32 -19.58 10.05
CA PRO A 76 -9.70 -19.21 8.77
C PRO A 76 -10.64 -18.47 7.79
N SER A 77 -11.95 -18.77 7.81
CA SER A 77 -12.95 -18.04 7.02
C SER A 77 -13.07 -16.58 7.46
N ALA A 78 -13.18 -16.32 8.76
CA ALA A 78 -13.22 -14.98 9.33
C ALA A 78 -11.93 -14.20 9.01
N LYS A 79 -10.78 -14.85 9.14
CA LYS A 79 -9.46 -14.28 8.78
C LYS A 79 -9.39 -13.85 7.32
N ARG A 80 -9.92 -14.65 6.39
CA ARG A 80 -10.01 -14.31 4.95
C ARG A 80 -10.94 -13.12 4.72
N ASN A 81 -12.13 -13.13 5.32
CA ASN A 81 -13.11 -12.05 5.17
C ASN A 81 -12.57 -10.73 5.72
N ARG A 82 -11.95 -10.73 6.91
CA ARG A 82 -11.32 -9.55 7.50
C ARG A 82 -10.22 -9.00 6.60
N LYS A 83 -9.33 -9.84 6.06
CA LYS A 83 -8.27 -9.43 5.12
C LYS A 83 -8.85 -8.78 3.86
N LYS A 84 -9.89 -9.37 3.26
CA LYS A 84 -10.58 -8.81 2.09
C LYS A 84 -11.19 -7.45 2.40
N GLN A 85 -11.91 -7.32 3.51
CA GLN A 85 -12.50 -6.05 3.93
C GLN A 85 -11.44 -4.98 4.21
N GLN A 86 -10.32 -5.34 4.85
CA GLN A 86 -9.20 -4.42 5.07
C GLN A 86 -8.59 -3.94 3.75
N ALA A 87 -8.40 -4.83 2.77
CA ALA A 87 -7.92 -4.48 1.45
C ALA A 87 -8.87 -3.52 0.72
N VAL A 88 -10.18 -3.80 0.74
CA VAL A 88 -11.20 -2.91 0.16
C VAL A 88 -11.19 -1.54 0.82
N LYS A 89 -11.10 -1.47 2.16
CA LYS A 89 -11.00 -0.19 2.90
C LYS A 89 -9.74 0.59 2.51
N ARG A 90 -8.59 -0.07 2.40
CA ARG A 90 -7.32 0.56 1.98
C ARG A 90 -7.40 1.10 0.55
N TRP A 91 -7.96 0.32 -0.37
CA TRP A 91 -8.18 0.74 -1.75
C TRP A 91 -9.13 1.94 -1.85
N ASN A 92 -10.27 1.90 -1.16
CA ASN A 92 -11.23 3.01 -1.17
C ASN A 92 -10.65 4.29 -0.57
N LYS A 93 -9.79 4.18 0.45
CA LYS A 93 -9.04 5.32 0.98
C LYS A 93 -8.07 5.88 -0.07
N TYR A 94 -7.27 5.01 -0.69
CA TYR A 94 -6.35 5.41 -1.75
C TYR A 94 -7.06 6.13 -2.91
N VAL A 95 -8.18 5.56 -3.38
CA VAL A 95 -9.03 6.17 -4.41
C VAL A 95 -9.49 7.56 -3.99
N ARG A 96 -10.04 7.69 -2.77
CA ARG A 96 -10.48 8.99 -2.25
C ARG A 96 -9.34 10.01 -2.21
N ASP A 97 -8.18 9.60 -1.72
CA ASP A 97 -7.00 10.48 -1.58
C ASP A 97 -6.40 10.84 -2.96
N ALA A 98 -6.48 9.94 -3.94
CA ALA A 98 -6.05 10.19 -5.33
C ALA A 98 -7.04 11.10 -6.09
N GLU A 99 -8.35 10.91 -5.90
CA GLU A 99 -9.38 11.85 -6.37
C GLU A 99 -9.18 13.22 -5.72
N ALA A 100 -8.85 13.24 -4.43
CA ALA A 100 -8.53 14.45 -3.70
C ALA A 100 -7.19 15.10 -4.11
N ARG A 101 -6.33 14.41 -4.84
CA ARG A 101 -5.16 15.05 -5.48
C ARG A 101 -5.44 15.45 -6.92
N GLY A 102 -6.57 15.02 -7.49
CA GLY A 102 -6.90 15.18 -8.91
C GLY A 102 -6.19 14.19 -9.84
N GLU A 103 -5.37 13.28 -9.29
CA GLU A 103 -4.60 12.27 -10.02
C GLU A 103 -5.49 11.14 -10.57
N MET A 104 -6.60 10.85 -9.89
CA MET A 104 -7.53 9.79 -10.28
C MET A 104 -8.93 10.36 -10.47
N LYS A 105 -9.50 10.16 -11.66
CA LYS A 105 -10.94 10.29 -11.89
C LYS A 105 -11.50 8.88 -12.01
N GLN A 106 -12.56 8.56 -11.27
CA GLN A 106 -13.28 7.30 -11.51
C GLN A 106 -13.91 7.37 -12.90
N TYR A 107 -13.73 6.30 -13.67
CA TYR A 107 -14.40 6.14 -14.96
C TYR A 107 -15.92 6.21 -14.75
N LEU A 108 -16.55 7.19 -15.41
CA LEU A 108 -18.00 7.25 -15.52
C LEU A 108 -18.44 6.15 -16.49
N PRO A 109 -19.46 5.35 -16.15
CA PRO A 109 -20.00 4.35 -17.07
C PRO A 109 -20.46 5.01 -18.38
N THR A 110 -19.89 4.56 -19.50
CA THR A 110 -20.27 5.04 -20.84
C THR A 110 -21.57 4.37 -21.32
N GLY A 111 -22.33 5.08 -22.16
CA GLY A 111 -23.62 4.63 -22.70
C GLY A 111 -24.78 4.67 -21.69
N GLN A 112 -25.94 4.07 -22.02
CA GLN A 112 -27.15 4.14 -21.18
C GLN A 112 -27.19 3.12 -20.02
N LYS A 113 -26.11 2.35 -19.79
CA LYS A 113 -26.08 1.28 -18.77
C LYS A 113 -26.26 1.80 -17.34
N TRP A 114 -25.92 3.06 -17.07
CA TRP A 114 -26.11 3.71 -15.77
C TRP A 114 -27.55 4.22 -15.53
N MET A 115 -28.36 4.32 -16.59
CA MET A 115 -29.77 4.75 -16.51
C MET A 115 -30.74 3.58 -16.27
N LYS A 116 -30.26 2.32 -16.33
CA LYS A 116 -31.10 1.12 -16.23
C LYS A 116 -31.80 0.91 -14.89
N SER A 117 -31.41 1.63 -13.83
CA SER A 117 -32.16 1.60 -12.56
C SER A 117 -31.92 2.85 -11.72
N LYS A 118 -32.90 3.24 -10.91
CA LYS A 118 -32.82 4.38 -9.97
C LYS A 118 -31.55 4.33 -9.11
N ARG A 119 -31.14 3.14 -8.67
CA ARG A 119 -29.91 2.93 -7.88
C ARG A 119 -28.64 3.27 -8.66
N LYS A 120 -28.58 2.91 -9.96
CA LYS A 120 -27.42 3.21 -10.82
C LYS A 120 -27.35 4.70 -11.15
N THR A 121 -28.49 5.31 -11.46
CA THR A 121 -28.60 6.75 -11.69
C THR A 121 -28.18 7.54 -10.45
N ARG A 122 -28.66 7.15 -9.26
CA ARG A 122 -28.28 7.79 -7.99
C ARG A 122 -26.78 7.72 -7.72
N ARG A 123 -26.13 6.57 -7.99
CA ARG A 123 -24.69 6.41 -7.78
C ARG A 123 -23.86 7.38 -8.64
N VAL A 124 -24.22 7.55 -9.90
CA VAL A 124 -23.54 8.50 -10.80
C VAL A 124 -23.76 9.93 -10.32
N ARG A 125 -25.00 10.27 -9.93
CA ARG A 125 -25.34 11.58 -9.37
C ARG A 125 -24.53 11.88 -8.11
N GLU A 126 -24.50 10.98 -7.13
CA GLU A 126 -23.74 11.13 -5.89
C GLU A 126 -22.24 11.29 -6.15
N TYR A 127 -21.69 10.55 -7.13
CA TYR A 127 -20.29 10.69 -7.53
C TYR A 127 -20.01 12.07 -8.12
N ASN A 128 -20.84 12.54 -9.06
CA ASN A 128 -20.70 13.85 -9.69
C ASN A 128 -20.84 14.98 -8.65
N GLU A 129 -21.82 14.89 -7.75
CA GLU A 129 -22.01 15.85 -6.65
C GLU A 129 -20.78 15.89 -5.72
N ARG A 130 -20.18 14.73 -5.42
CA ARG A 130 -18.96 14.62 -4.61
C ARG A 130 -17.76 15.26 -5.31
N VAL A 131 -17.58 15.00 -6.60
CA VAL A 131 -16.49 15.60 -7.40
C VAL A 131 -16.68 17.11 -7.48
N ALA A 132 -17.89 17.59 -7.77
CA ALA A 132 -18.20 19.02 -7.83
C ALA A 132 -17.98 19.70 -6.47
N LYS A 133 -18.38 19.07 -5.36
CA LYS A 133 -18.09 19.57 -3.99
C LYS A 133 -16.59 19.67 -3.74
N MET A 134 -15.83 18.68 -4.19
CA MET A 134 -14.38 18.66 -4.06
C MET A 134 -13.71 19.77 -4.88
N GLN A 135 -14.16 20.02 -6.12
CA GLN A 135 -13.67 21.13 -6.95
C GLN A 135 -13.97 22.49 -6.32
N ARG A 136 -15.22 22.71 -5.86
CA ARG A 136 -15.62 23.92 -5.13
C ARG A 136 -14.77 24.16 -3.89
N SER A 137 -14.49 23.11 -3.11
CA SER A 137 -13.64 23.22 -1.91
C SER A 137 -12.18 23.56 -2.21
N ARG A 138 -11.72 23.34 -3.44
CA ARG A 138 -10.37 23.70 -3.92
C ARG A 138 -10.31 25.09 -4.57
N GLY A 139 -11.42 25.82 -4.62
CA GLY A 139 -11.48 27.16 -5.21
C GLY A 139 -11.55 27.20 -6.74
N PHE A 140 -12.02 26.11 -7.37
CA PHE A 140 -12.41 26.08 -8.79
C PHE A 140 -13.94 26.18 -8.94
#